data_AF-A0A967F9V0-F1
#
_entry.id   AF-A0A967F9V0-F1
#
_cell.length_a   1.000
_cell.length_b   1.000
_cell.length_c   1.000
_cell.angle_alpha   90.00
_cell.angle_beta   90.00
_cell.angle_gamma   90.00
#
_symmetry.space_group_name_H-M   'P 1'
#
loop_
_entity.id
_entity.type
_entity.pdbx_description
1 polymer ?
#
loop_
_entity_poly.entity_id
_entity_poly.type
_entity_poly.pdbx_seq_one_letter_code
_entity_poly.pdbx_strand_id
1 'polypeptide(L)' 'SAPLLGVPLAVKDNILIAGKPASAASKILEDYVAPYSSTAAERLQAAGAVLIGRTNMDEFAMGSSTE' A
#
# COMPACT_ATOMS: atom_id res chain seq x y z
N SER A 1 15.86 15.69 7.76
CA SER A 1 15.38 16.20 6.45
C SER A 1 14.14 15.40 6.05
N ALA A 2 13.24 15.98 5.26
CA ALA A 2 12.06 15.30 4.72
C ALA A 2 12.19 15.20 3.19
N PRO A 3 12.97 14.23 2.68
CA PRO A 3 13.38 14.20 1.26
C PRO A 3 12.23 13.95 0.28
N LEU A 4 11.08 13.47 0.76
CA LEU A 4 9.88 13.22 -0.04
C LEU A 4 8.73 14.15 0.35
N LEU A 5 9.01 15.27 1.03
CA LEU A 5 7.98 16.18 1.51
C LEU A 5 7.03 16.60 0.37
N GLY A 6 5.75 16.24 0.51
CA GLY A 6 4.70 16.59 -0.45
C GLY A 6 4.67 15.73 -1.71
N VAL A 7 5.57 14.75 -1.86
CA VAL A 7 5.58 13.86 -3.03
C VAL A 7 4.41 12.86 -2.93
N PRO A 8 3.47 12.87 -3.89
CA PRO A 8 2.38 11.89 -3.91
C PRO A 8 2.89 10.51 -4.33
N LEU A 9 2.48 9.47 -3.61
CA LEU A 9 2.83 8.07 -3.90
C LEU A 9 1.58 7.18 -3.85
N ALA A 10 1.48 6.27 -4.82
CA ALA A 10 0.61 5.12 -4.74
C ALA A 10 1.42 3.89 -4.31
N VAL A 11 0.81 3.00 -3.52
CA VAL A 11 1.47 1.78 -3.03
C VAL A 11 0.75 0.53 -3.52
N LYS A 12 1.52 -0.54 -3.75
CA LYS A 12 0.97 -1.85 -4.13
C LYS A 12 -0.02 -2.35 -3.09
N ASP A 13 -1.09 -3.03 -3.51
CA ASP A 13 -2.21 -3.41 -2.63
C ASP A 13 -1.86 -4.42 -1.50
N ASN A 14 -0.65 -4.95 -1.51
CA ASN A 14 -0.10 -5.79 -0.44
C ASN A 14 0.84 -5.03 0.52
N ILE A 15 0.97 -3.70 0.38
CA ILE A 15 1.69 -2.84 1.34
C ILE A 15 0.68 -2.20 2.29
N LEU A 16 0.79 -2.56 3.57
CA LEU A 16 -0.18 -2.15 4.59
C LEU A 16 0.02 -0.71 5.04
N ILE A 17 -1.08 0.02 5.18
CA ILE A 17 -1.20 1.35 5.79
C ILE A 17 -2.31 1.27 6.83
N ALA A 18 -2.01 1.57 8.09
CA ALA A 18 -2.97 1.46 9.19
C ALA A 18 -4.30 2.18 8.88
N GLY A 19 -5.41 1.49 9.14
CA GLY A 19 -6.77 2.01 8.92
C GLY A 19 -7.19 2.14 7.45
N LYS A 20 -6.42 1.58 6.50
CA LYS A 20 -6.77 1.55 5.07
C LYS A 20 -7.12 0.11 4.61
N PRO A 21 -8.06 -0.06 3.66
CA PRO A 21 -8.37 -1.37 3.09
C PRO A 21 -7.14 -2.03 2.47
N ALA A 22 -7.01 -3.36 2.52
CA ALA A 22 -5.96 -4.07 1.79
C ALA A 22 -6.35 -5.49 1.36
N SER A 23 -6.61 -5.67 0.06
CA SER A 23 -7.13 -6.91 -0.49
C SER A 23 -6.06 -7.85 -1.03
N ALA A 24 -4.85 -7.35 -1.31
CA ALA A 24 -3.84 -8.05 -2.12
C ALA A 24 -4.42 -8.55 -3.46
N ALA A 25 -5.36 -7.80 -4.04
CA ALA A 25 -6.15 -8.14 -5.21
C ALA A 25 -6.92 -9.48 -5.11
N SER A 26 -7.23 -9.93 -3.89
CA SER A 26 -7.99 -11.16 -3.62
C SER A 26 -9.34 -10.84 -3.00
N LYS A 27 -10.37 -11.60 -3.40
CA LYS A 27 -11.67 -11.59 -2.72
C LYS A 27 -11.60 -12.11 -1.29
N ILE A 28 -10.59 -12.92 -0.95
CA ILE A 28 -10.40 -13.43 0.41
C ILE A 28 -10.21 -12.29 1.42
N LEU A 29 -9.63 -11.16 0.98
CA LEU A 29 -9.31 -10.01 1.82
C LEU A 29 -10.09 -8.75 1.40
N GLU A 30 -11.22 -8.89 0.69
CA GLU A 30 -11.97 -7.73 0.17
C GLU A 30 -12.37 -6.71 1.25
N ASP A 31 -12.73 -7.22 2.44
CA ASP A 31 -13.13 -6.40 3.60
C ASP A 31 -11.98 -6.19 4.61
N TYR A 32 -10.76 -6.61 4.29
CA TYR A 32 -9.65 -6.47 5.22
C TYR A 32 -9.21 -5.01 5.36
N VAL A 33 -9.16 -4.52 6.60
CA VAL A 33 -8.60 -3.21 6.96
C VAL A 33 -7.32 -3.43 7.76
N ALA A 34 -6.22 -2.83 7.30
CA ALA A 34 -4.91 -3.03 7.91
C ALA A 34 -4.85 -2.49 9.35
N PRO A 35 -4.49 -3.31 10.35
CA PRO A 35 -4.40 -2.87 11.74
C PRO A 35 -3.09 -2.11 12.05
N TYR A 36 -2.11 -2.17 11.14
CA TYR A 36 -0.82 -1.50 11.28
C TYR A 36 -0.28 -1.04 9.92
N SER A 37 0.70 -0.14 9.94
CA SER A 37 1.46 0.24 8.75
C SER A 37 2.70 -0.62 8.61
N SER A 38 2.98 -1.10 7.40
CA SER A 38 4.25 -1.79 7.13
C SER A 38 5.44 -0.85 7.36
N THR A 39 6.60 -1.40 7.72
CA THR A 39 7.84 -0.61 7.92
C THR A 39 8.20 0.25 6.69
N ALA A 40 7.89 -0.23 5.48
CA ALA A 40 8.09 0.53 4.26
C ALA A 40 7.18 1.76 4.19
N ALA A 41 5.89 1.60 4.48
CA ALA A 41 4.93 2.71 4.53
C ALA A 41 5.32 3.75 5.59
N GLU A 42 5.71 3.30 6.79
CA GLU A 42 6.16 4.18 7.87
C GLU A 42 7.38 5.02 7.46
N ARG A 43 8.38 4.40 6.81
CA ARG A 43 9.57 5.10 6.33
C ARG A 43 9.25 6.13 5.24
N LEU A 44 8.34 5.80 4.32
CA LEU A 44 7.91 6.73 3.27
C LEU A 44 7.18 7.94 3.87
N GLN A 45 6.26 7.71 4.81
CA GLN A 45 5.55 8.79 5.50
C GLN A 45 6.50 9.64 6.35
N ALA A 46 7.43 9.02 7.08
CA ALA A 46 8.46 9.73 7.85
C ALA A 46 9.39 10.59 6.97
N ALA A 47 9.61 10.17 5.71
CA ALA A 47 10.33 10.96 4.72
C ALA A 47 9.52 12.13 4.13
N GLY A 48 8.24 12.25 4.47
CA GLY A 48 7.34 13.34 4.04
C GLY A 48 6.43 13.00 2.85
N ALA A 49 6.43 11.74 2.39
CA ALA A 49 5.60 11.34 1.26
C ALA A 49 4.11 11.33 1.62
N VAL A 50 3.27 11.64 0.64
CA VAL A 50 1.81 11.63 0.75
C VAL A 50 1.28 10.36 0.08
N LEU A 51 0.84 9.38 0.86
CA LEU A 51 0.28 8.13 0.34
C LEU A 51 -1.18 8.35 -0.11
N ILE A 52 -1.40 8.46 -1.42
CA ILE A 52 -2.68 8.89 -2.00
C ILE A 52 -3.53 7.75 -2.55
N GLY A 53 -2.95 6.57 -2.78
CA GLY A 53 -3.67 5.52 -3.49
C GLY A 53 -3.03 4.15 -3.42
N ARG A 54 -3.74 3.21 -4.02
CA ARG A 54 -3.41 1.79 -4.08
C ARG A 54 -3.29 1.39 -5.53
N THR A 55 -2.32 0.55 -5.87
CA THR A 55 -2.17 0.01 -7.23
C THR A 55 -2.63 -1.44 -7.26
N ASN A 56 -3.29 -1.84 -8.36
CA ASN A 56 -3.65 -3.23 -8.60
C ASN A 56 -2.39 -4.13 -8.69
N MET A 57 -2.61 -5.43 -8.56
CA MET A 57 -1.59 -6.47 -8.65
C MET A 57 -2.26 -7.82 -8.94
N ASP A 58 -1.48 -8.83 -9.32
CA ASP A 58 -1.95 -10.21 -9.32
C ASP A 58 -2.31 -10.66 -7.89
N GLU A 59 -3.31 -11.55 -7.79
CA GLU A 59 -3.82 -12.08 -6.53
C GLU A 59 -2.68 -12.65 -5.67
N PHE A 60 -2.54 -12.15 -4.43
CA PHE A 60 -1.44 -12.50 -3.52
C PHE A 60 -0.02 -12.34 -4.08
N ALA A 61 0.15 -11.52 -5.12
CA ALA A 61 1.38 -11.37 -5.90
C ALA A 61 1.81 -12.64 -6.65
N MET A 62 0.88 -13.58 -6.89
CA MET A 62 1.12 -14.83 -7.62
C MET A 62 0.66 -14.69 -9.06
N GLY A 63 1.47 -14.00 -9.87
CA GLY A 63 1.22 -13.78 -11.29
C GLY A 63 2.21 -12.79 -11.87
N SER A 64 2.11 -12.54 -13.17
CA SER A 64 3.07 -11.69 -13.90
C SER A 64 2.44 -10.75 -14.92
N SER A 65 1.11 -10.73 -15.03
CA SER A 65 0.38 -9.88 -15.98
C SER A 65 -0.52 -8.86 -15.29
N THR A 66 -0.93 -9.10 -14.04
CA THR A 66 -1.93 -8.30 -13.33
C THR A 66 -3.29 -8.29 -14.05
N GLU A 67 -3.54 -9.35 -14.84
CA GLU A 67 -4.84 -9.67 -15.46
C GLU A 67 -5.67 -10.62 -14.59
#